data_AF-A0A182HCC7-F1
#
_entry.id   AF-A0A182HCC7-F1
#
_cell.length_a   1.000
_cell.length_b   1.000
_cell.length_c   1.000
_cell.angle_alpha   90.00
_cell.angle_beta   90.00
_cell.angle_gamma   90.00
#
_symmetry.space_group_name_H-M   'P 1'
#
loop_
_entity.id
_entity.type
_entity.pdbx_description
1 polymer ?
#
loop_
_entity_poly.entity_id
_entity_poly.type
_entity_poly.pdbx_seq_one_letter_code
_entity_poly.pdbx_strand_id
1 'polypeptide(L)'
;MKFAEIPQRLNPLLHPPDPIVINHVITVEGGMENKQTACYDIDVEVDDTLKNQMNNFLLSTASQQEIQTLDSKIHDTVETINQLKTNREFFLSFAKDPQTFIHKWIVSQTRDLKTMTDIVGNPEEERRAEFYYQPWTQEAVSRYFFTKVNQKRAELEQALGIRNS
;
A
#
# COMPACT_ATOMS: atom_id res chain seq x y z
N MET A 1 -30.61 37.43 -35.60
CA MET A 1 -29.48 37.58 -34.65
C MET A 1 -29.04 36.19 -34.24
N LYS A 2 -27.73 35.87 -34.24
CA LYS A 2 -27.24 34.55 -33.82
C LYS A 2 -26.95 34.55 -32.32
N PHE A 3 -27.26 33.46 -31.62
CA PHE A 3 -27.05 33.34 -30.17
C PHE A 3 -25.57 33.52 -29.77
N ALA A 4 -24.64 33.09 -30.62
CA ALA A 4 -23.20 33.24 -30.40
C ALA A 4 -22.71 34.71 -30.44
N GLU A 5 -23.47 35.63 -31.03
CA GLU A 5 -23.09 37.06 -31.14
C GLU A 5 -23.52 37.86 -29.89
N ILE A 6 -24.30 37.24 -28.99
CA ILE A 6 -24.88 37.90 -27.80
C ILE A 6 -23.79 38.42 -26.86
N PRO A 7 -22.75 37.64 -26.46
CA PRO A 7 -21.73 38.16 -25.54
C PRO A 7 -20.99 39.38 -26.10
N GLN A 8 -20.66 39.38 -27.40
CA GLN A 8 -19.94 40.48 -28.06
C GLN A 8 -20.78 41.75 -28.17
N ARG A 9 -22.09 41.62 -28.36
CA ARG A 9 -23.02 42.76 -28.41
C ARG A 9 -23.45 43.25 -27.02
N LEU A 10 -23.44 42.37 -26.02
CA LEU A 10 -23.83 42.68 -24.64
C LEU A 10 -22.70 43.39 -23.88
N ASN A 11 -21.44 42.99 -24.07
CA ASN A 11 -20.30 43.52 -23.31
C ASN A 11 -20.17 45.06 -23.36
N PRO A 12 -20.34 45.74 -24.52
CA PRO A 12 -20.31 47.21 -24.57
C PRO A 12 -21.46 47.92 -23.84
N LEU A 13 -22.54 47.19 -23.52
CA LEU A 13 -23.71 47.70 -22.80
C LEU A 13 -23.63 47.42 -21.29
N LEU A 14 -22.64 46.65 -20.84
CA LEU A 14 -22.40 46.39 -19.42
C LEU A 14 -21.55 47.53 -18.84
N HIS A 15 -22.22 48.53 -18.29
CA HIS A 15 -21.57 49.61 -17.56
C HIS A 15 -21.38 49.22 -16.09
N PRO A 16 -20.39 49.81 -15.39
CA PRO A 16 -20.31 49.67 -13.94
C PRO A 16 -21.60 50.19 -13.28
N PRO A 17 -21.91 49.74 -12.06
CA PRO A 17 -23.07 50.25 -11.32
C PRO A 17 -23.03 51.78 -11.23
N ASP A 18 -24.17 52.42 -11.44
CA ASP A 18 -24.27 53.86 -11.34
C ASP A 18 -23.92 54.32 -9.92
N PRO A 19 -23.21 55.46 -9.77
CA PRO A 19 -22.84 55.96 -8.45
C PRO A 19 -24.09 56.39 -7.68
N ILE A 20 -24.05 56.25 -6.35
CA ILE A 20 -25.10 56.72 -5.47
C ILE A 20 -25.02 58.26 -5.40
N VAL A 21 -26.00 58.95 -5.98
CA VAL A 21 -26.06 60.42 -5.99
C VAL A 21 -27.13 60.91 -5.01
N ILE A 22 -26.71 61.66 -3.99
CA ILE A 22 -27.61 62.25 -2.99
C ILE A 22 -27.73 63.76 -3.27
N ASN A 23 -28.91 64.20 -3.71
CA ASN A 23 -29.20 65.60 -3.96
C ASN A 23 -29.85 66.23 -2.73
N HIS A 24 -29.16 67.20 -2.11
CA HIS A 24 -29.65 67.92 -0.94
C HIS A 24 -29.85 69.40 -1.26
N VAL A 25 -31.08 69.90 -1.16
CA VAL A 25 -31.41 71.32 -1.39
C VAL A 25 -31.41 72.05 -0.05
N ILE A 26 -30.57 73.07 0.07
CA ILE A 26 -30.45 73.87 1.30
C ILE A 26 -31.58 74.90 1.34
N THR A 27 -32.45 74.82 2.35
CA THR A 27 -33.53 75.79 2.57
C THR A 27 -33.14 76.76 3.70
N VAL A 28 -33.28 78.07 3.47
CA VAL A 28 -32.83 79.13 4.41
C VAL A 28 -33.97 79.61 5.33
N GLU A 29 -35.23 79.40 4.93
CA GLU A 29 -36.42 79.80 5.69
C GLU A 29 -36.94 78.65 6.58
N GLY A 30 -36.32 78.47 7.74
CA GLY A 30 -36.80 77.53 8.76
C GLY A 30 -36.08 77.77 10.09
N GLY A 31 -36.83 78.08 11.15
CA GLY A 31 -36.31 78.18 12.51
C GLY A 31 -35.64 76.88 12.95
N MET A 32 -34.80 76.96 13.99
CA MET A 32 -33.86 75.93 14.47
C MET A 32 -34.49 74.57 14.86
N GLU A 33 -35.81 74.42 14.74
CA GLU A 33 -36.64 73.28 15.12
C GLU A 33 -36.81 72.23 14.00
N ASN A 34 -36.46 72.53 12.74
CA ASN A 34 -36.63 71.62 11.59
C ASN A 34 -35.30 71.08 11.01
N LYS A 35 -34.31 70.74 11.83
CA LYS A 35 -33.13 69.99 11.36
C LYS A 35 -33.51 68.52 11.13
N GLN A 36 -34.21 68.22 10.04
CA GLN A 36 -34.40 66.85 9.60
C GLN A 36 -33.08 66.31 9.06
N THR A 37 -32.39 65.47 9.83
CA THR A 37 -31.26 64.68 9.33
C THR A 37 -31.81 63.67 8.32
N ALA A 38 -31.44 63.82 7.04
CA ALA A 38 -31.76 62.83 6.03
C ALA A 38 -30.86 61.60 6.22
N CYS A 39 -31.48 60.45 6.54
CA CYS A 39 -30.81 59.16 6.65
C CYS A 39 -31.10 58.34 5.39
N TYR A 40 -30.06 57.76 4.79
CA TYR A 40 -30.19 56.89 3.62
C TYR A 40 -29.67 55.50 3.98
N ASP A 41 -30.55 54.51 3.96
CA ASP A 41 -30.17 53.11 4.07
C ASP A 41 -29.75 52.62 2.68
N ILE A 42 -28.53 52.11 2.58
CA ILE A 42 -27.93 51.62 1.33
C ILE A 42 -27.63 50.14 1.52
N ASP A 43 -28.25 49.29 0.69
CA ASP A 43 -27.94 47.86 0.66
C ASP A 43 -26.58 47.65 -0.02
N VAL A 44 -25.67 46.95 0.68
CA VAL A 44 -24.33 46.62 0.18
C VAL A 44 -24.23 45.11 0.02
N GLU A 45 -23.86 44.66 -1.18
CA GLU A 45 -23.49 43.27 -1.39
C GLU A 45 -22.20 42.96 -0.63
N VAL A 46 -22.28 42.04 0.31
CA VAL A 46 -21.13 41.48 1.04
C VAL A 46 -20.75 40.13 0.46
N ASP A 47 -19.46 39.83 0.48
CA ASP A 47 -18.95 38.53 0.04
C ASP A 47 -19.65 37.39 0.78
N ASP A 48 -19.96 36.34 0.03
CA ASP A 48 -20.63 35.14 0.54
C ASP A 48 -19.71 34.41 1.54
N THR A 49 -20.01 34.59 2.83
CA THR A 49 -19.29 33.95 3.94
C THR A 49 -19.26 32.42 3.83
N LEU A 50 -20.21 31.82 3.11
CA LEU A 50 -20.25 30.38 2.87
C LEU A 50 -19.06 29.91 2.02
N LYS A 51 -18.61 30.69 1.04
CA LYS A 51 -17.45 30.34 0.20
C LYS A 51 -16.19 30.19 1.05
N ASN A 52 -15.99 31.08 2.02
CA ASN A 52 -14.85 31.00 2.93
C ASN A 52 -14.95 29.80 3.87
N GLN A 53 -16.14 29.48 4.37
CA GLN A 53 -16.37 28.29 5.19
C GLN A 53 -16.12 26.99 4.40
N MET A 54 -16.59 26.93 3.16
CA MET A 54 -16.36 25.78 2.27
C MET A 54 -14.87 25.58 1.95
N ASN A 55 -14.14 26.66 1.67
CA ASN A 55 -12.69 26.59 1.46
C ASN A 55 -11.96 26.07 2.71
N ASN A 56 -12.32 26.57 3.89
CA ASN A 56 -11.74 26.10 5.16
C ASN A 56 -12.07 24.63 5.42
N PHE A 57 -13.26 24.16 5.06
CA PHE A 57 -13.64 22.75 5.18
C PHE A 57 -12.86 21.85 4.22
N LEU A 58 -12.69 22.25 2.96
CA LEU A 58 -11.94 21.47 1.96
C LEU A 58 -10.44 21.41 2.28
N LEU A 59 -9.88 22.48 2.85
CA LEU A 59 -8.47 22.55 3.25
C LEU A 59 -8.23 21.96 4.66
N SER A 60 -9.28 21.73 5.42
CA SER A 60 -9.20 21.12 6.74
C SER A 60 -8.77 19.65 6.60
N THR A 61 -7.48 19.42 6.80
CA THR A 61 -6.93 18.09 7.14
C THR A 61 -7.05 17.80 8.63
N ALA A 62 -7.89 18.53 9.37
CA ALA A 62 -8.10 18.33 10.78
C ALA A 62 -8.44 16.86 11.04
N SER A 63 -7.63 16.23 11.89
CA SER A 63 -7.68 14.80 12.26
C SER A 63 -6.98 13.81 11.33
N GLN A 64 -6.44 14.19 10.16
CA GLN A 64 -5.81 13.20 9.27
C GLN A 64 -4.54 12.59 9.87
N GLN A 65 -3.75 13.38 10.59
CA GLN A 65 -2.56 12.89 11.31
C GLN A 65 -2.93 11.98 12.50
N GLU A 66 -4.03 12.29 13.18
CA GLU A 66 -4.54 11.45 14.27
C GLU A 66 -5.06 10.12 13.74
N ILE A 67 -5.82 10.13 12.63
CA ILE A 67 -6.28 8.93 11.94
C ILE A 67 -5.10 8.04 11.54
N GLN A 68 -4.07 8.61 10.89
CA GLN A 68 -2.86 7.84 10.52
C GLN A 68 -2.15 7.24 11.75
N THR A 69 -2.12 7.97 12.86
CA THR A 69 -1.53 7.47 14.12
C THR A 69 -2.36 6.32 14.69
N LEU A 70 -3.68 6.42 14.66
CA LEU A 70 -4.59 5.35 15.10
C LEU A 70 -4.49 4.13 14.18
N ASP A 71 -4.39 4.32 12.87
CA ASP A 71 -4.22 3.24 11.90
C ASP A 71 -2.92 2.47 12.14
N SER A 72 -1.80 3.17 12.41
CA SER A 72 -0.54 2.52 12.78
C SER A 72 -0.68 1.71 14.06
N LYS A 73 -1.34 2.26 15.09
CA LYS A 73 -1.57 1.53 16.35
C LYS A 73 -2.44 0.29 16.16
N ILE A 74 -3.47 0.38 15.32
CA ILE A 74 -4.32 -0.77 14.97
C ILE A 74 -3.47 -1.84 14.29
N HIS A 75 -2.62 -1.47 13.34
CA HIS A 75 -1.72 -2.39 12.65
C HIS A 75 -0.81 -3.13 13.62
N ASP A 76 -0.08 -2.40 14.47
CA ASP A 76 0.86 -2.98 15.45
C ASP A 76 0.14 -3.91 16.45
N THR A 77 -1.08 -3.53 16.85
CA THR A 77 -1.91 -4.34 17.74
C THR A 77 -2.34 -5.64 17.06
N VAL A 78 -2.77 -5.58 15.81
CA VAL A 78 -3.17 -6.76 15.03
C VAL A 78 -1.98 -7.70 14.80
N GLU A 79 -0.80 -7.17 14.50
CA GLU A 79 0.43 -7.96 14.38
C GLU A 79 0.74 -8.68 15.70
N THR A 80 0.68 -7.96 16.83
CA THR A 80 0.89 -8.54 18.17
C THR A 80 -0.12 -9.65 18.47
N ILE A 81 -1.40 -9.45 18.14
CA ILE A 81 -2.45 -10.46 18.31
C ILE A 81 -2.13 -11.72 17.49
N ASN A 82 -1.68 -11.56 16.25
CA ASN A 82 -1.31 -12.70 15.40
C ASN A 82 -0.13 -13.48 15.97
N GLN A 83 0.90 -12.78 16.46
CA GLN A 83 2.04 -13.44 17.12
C GLN A 83 1.60 -14.22 18.37
N LEU A 84 0.77 -13.60 19.22
CA LEU A 84 0.23 -14.25 20.42
C LEU A 84 -0.66 -15.45 20.08
N LYS A 85 -1.46 -15.37 19.02
CA LYS A 85 -2.27 -16.48 18.52
C LYS A 85 -1.38 -17.65 18.10
N THR A 86 -0.36 -17.41 17.30
CA THR A 86 0.60 -18.45 16.87
C THR A 86 1.27 -19.11 18.07
N ASN A 87 1.75 -18.31 19.04
CA ASN A 87 2.36 -18.82 20.27
C ASN A 87 1.36 -19.67 21.07
N ARG A 88 0.13 -19.19 21.24
CA ARG A 88 -0.93 -19.92 21.95
C ARG A 88 -1.25 -21.25 21.28
N GLU A 89 -1.41 -21.26 19.96
CA GLU A 89 -1.69 -22.48 19.19
C GLU A 89 -0.55 -23.49 19.27
N PHE A 90 0.71 -23.03 19.27
CA PHE A 90 1.89 -23.85 19.49
C PHE A 90 1.82 -24.57 20.85
N PHE A 91 1.64 -23.82 21.94
CA PHE A 91 1.61 -24.40 23.29
C PHE A 91 0.38 -25.30 23.52
N LEU A 92 -0.78 -24.95 22.96
CA LEU A 92 -1.97 -25.80 23.03
C LEU A 92 -1.80 -27.10 22.24
N SER A 93 -1.16 -27.05 21.07
CA SER A 93 -0.88 -28.25 20.27
C SER A 93 0.09 -29.18 21.00
N PHE A 94 1.12 -28.63 21.65
CA PHE A 94 2.03 -29.38 22.52
C PHE A 94 1.28 -30.00 23.70
N ALA A 95 0.46 -29.23 24.41
CA ALA A 95 -0.25 -29.71 25.60
C ALA A 95 -1.28 -30.81 25.27
N LYS A 96 -1.87 -30.80 24.08
CA LYS A 96 -2.88 -31.78 23.63
C LYS A 96 -2.27 -33.16 23.36
N ASP A 97 -1.14 -33.21 22.68
CA ASP A 97 -0.42 -34.45 22.36
C ASP A 97 1.09 -34.16 22.21
N PRO A 98 1.85 -34.19 23.31
CA PRO A 98 3.23 -33.75 23.32
C PRO A 98 4.13 -34.68 22.50
N GLN A 99 3.85 -35.99 22.46
CA GLN A 99 4.68 -36.95 21.72
C GLN A 99 4.57 -36.70 20.21
N THR A 100 3.35 -36.66 19.69
CA THR A 100 3.13 -36.41 18.26
C THR A 100 3.58 -35.01 17.88
N PHE A 101 3.36 -34.02 18.74
CA PHE A 101 3.81 -32.65 18.52
C PHE A 101 5.33 -32.56 18.40
N ILE A 102 6.09 -33.12 19.35
CA ILE A 102 7.57 -33.08 19.33
C ILE A 102 8.09 -33.76 18.05
N HIS A 103 7.53 -34.90 17.68
CA HIS A 103 7.94 -35.58 16.45
C HIS A 103 7.71 -34.69 15.21
N LYS A 104 6.50 -34.12 15.06
CA LYS A 104 6.19 -33.20 13.96
C LYS A 104 7.08 -31.94 13.99
N TRP A 105 7.37 -31.43 15.18
CA TRP A 105 8.20 -30.26 15.38
C TRP A 105 9.64 -30.51 14.93
N ILE A 106 10.24 -31.63 15.32
CA ILE A 106 11.58 -32.02 14.88
C ILE A 106 11.63 -32.18 13.36
N VAL A 107 10.62 -32.81 12.74
CA VAL A 107 10.53 -32.93 11.29
C VAL A 107 10.43 -31.56 10.60
N SER A 108 9.63 -30.63 11.15
CA SER A 108 9.52 -29.25 10.65
C SER A 108 10.86 -28.53 10.73
N GLN A 109 11.49 -28.49 11.91
CA GLN A 109 12.78 -27.84 12.11
C GLN A 109 13.88 -28.42 11.22
N THR A 110 13.87 -29.75 10.99
CA THR A 110 14.82 -30.41 10.09
C THR A 110 14.62 -29.95 8.64
N ARG A 111 13.36 -29.80 8.21
CA ARG A 111 13.04 -29.30 6.87
C ARG A 111 13.46 -27.84 6.71
N ASP A 112 13.12 -27.00 7.68
CA ASP A 112 13.46 -25.57 7.65
C ASP A 112 14.97 -25.37 7.61
N LEU A 113 15.73 -26.15 8.39
CA LEU A 113 17.19 -26.13 8.35
C LEU A 113 17.74 -26.55 6.98
N LYS A 114 17.22 -27.62 6.37
CA LYS A 114 17.62 -28.05 5.02
C LYS A 114 17.35 -26.96 3.99
N THR A 115 16.20 -26.29 4.08
CA THR A 115 15.85 -25.17 3.19
C THR A 115 16.78 -23.97 3.37
N MET A 116 17.20 -23.66 4.60
CA MET A 116 18.14 -22.56 4.85
C MET A 116 19.59 -22.85 4.45
N THR A 117 19.97 -24.13 4.36
CA THR A 117 21.36 -24.56 4.15
C THR A 117 21.58 -25.20 2.78
N ASP A 118 20.55 -25.28 1.94
CA ASP A 118 20.52 -26.00 0.67
C ASP A 118 21.00 -27.46 0.77
N ILE A 119 20.91 -28.06 1.96
CA ILE A 119 21.27 -29.46 2.17
C ILE A 119 20.17 -30.33 1.56
N VAL A 120 20.57 -31.11 0.54
CA VAL A 120 19.69 -32.04 -0.16
C VAL A 120 19.91 -33.47 0.36
N GLY A 121 18.87 -34.28 0.27
CA GLY A 121 18.94 -35.70 0.62
C GLY A 121 18.69 -35.97 2.11
N ASN A 122 18.74 -37.25 2.47
CA ASN A 122 18.60 -37.70 3.85
C ASN A 122 19.57 -38.86 4.07
N PRO A 123 20.77 -38.58 4.63
CA PRO A 123 21.80 -39.60 4.82
C PRO A 123 21.32 -40.85 5.58
N GLU A 124 20.37 -40.69 6.51
CA GLU A 124 19.82 -41.81 7.27
C GLU A 124 18.87 -42.69 6.46
N GLU A 125 18.17 -42.12 5.48
CA GLU A 125 17.38 -42.91 4.52
C GLU A 125 18.30 -43.59 3.52
N GLU A 126 19.27 -42.85 2.98
CA GLU A 126 20.27 -43.36 2.02
C GLU A 126 21.10 -44.51 2.59
N ARG A 127 21.25 -44.61 3.91
CA ARG A 127 21.95 -45.73 4.56
C ARG A 127 21.18 -47.05 4.52
N ARG A 128 19.86 -47.02 4.29
CA ARG A 128 18.98 -48.19 4.34
C ARG A 128 18.80 -48.82 2.95
N ALA A 129 18.76 -50.14 2.88
CA ALA A 129 18.65 -50.85 1.60
C ALA A 129 17.34 -50.53 0.86
N GLU A 130 16.26 -50.28 1.61
CA GLU A 130 14.93 -49.95 1.08
C GLU A 130 14.92 -48.67 0.24
N PHE A 131 15.84 -47.74 0.51
CA PHE A 131 16.02 -46.54 -0.28
C PHE A 131 16.40 -46.84 -1.74
N TYR A 132 17.07 -47.97 -1.97
CA TYR A 132 17.52 -48.40 -3.31
C TYR A 132 16.57 -49.40 -3.98
N TYR A 133 15.38 -49.63 -3.42
CA TYR A 133 14.31 -50.41 -4.07
C TYR A 133 13.32 -49.51 -4.83
N GLN A 134 13.71 -48.27 -5.10
CA GLN A 134 12.86 -47.29 -5.76
C GLN A 134 12.92 -47.41 -7.28
N PRO A 135 11.87 -46.98 -8.01
CA PRO A 135 11.83 -47.10 -9.48
C PRO A 135 12.99 -46.40 -10.20
N TRP A 136 13.53 -45.33 -9.61
CA TRP A 136 14.65 -44.58 -10.19
C TRP A 136 15.98 -45.33 -10.15
N THR A 137 16.11 -46.38 -9.33
CA THR A 137 17.40 -47.04 -9.08
C THR A 137 17.96 -47.71 -10.34
N GLN A 138 17.12 -48.37 -11.15
CA GLN A 138 17.57 -49.02 -12.38
C GLN A 138 18.15 -48.02 -13.39
N GLU A 139 17.48 -46.87 -13.55
CA GLU A 139 17.94 -45.79 -14.42
C GLU A 139 19.23 -45.16 -13.86
N ALA A 140 19.28 -44.92 -12.54
CA ALA A 140 20.46 -44.34 -11.89
C ALA A 140 21.71 -45.22 -12.09
N VAL A 141 21.59 -46.55 -11.96
CA VAL A 141 22.70 -47.49 -12.22
C VAL A 141 23.14 -47.41 -13.69
N SER A 142 22.18 -47.34 -14.63
CA SER A 142 22.48 -47.24 -16.06
C SER A 142 23.24 -45.94 -16.39
N ARG A 143 22.78 -44.80 -15.86
CA ARG A 143 23.45 -43.50 -16.00
C ARG A 143 24.84 -43.52 -15.38
N TYR A 144 24.97 -44.07 -14.17
CA TYR A 144 26.25 -44.23 -13.49
C TYR A 144 27.24 -45.05 -14.33
N PHE A 145 26.81 -46.20 -14.84
CA PHE A 145 27.66 -47.08 -15.63
C PHE A 145 28.12 -46.41 -16.93
N PHE A 146 27.22 -45.73 -17.64
CA PHE A 146 27.57 -44.96 -18.83
C PHE A 146 28.64 -43.90 -18.54
N THR A 147 28.44 -43.10 -17.48
CA THR A 147 29.44 -42.10 -17.05
C THR A 147 30.76 -42.75 -16.67
N LYS A 148 30.73 -43.90 -15.98
CA LYS A 148 31.94 -44.58 -15.51
C LYS A 148 32.76 -45.18 -16.66
N VAL A 149 32.09 -45.76 -17.65
CA VAL A 149 32.75 -46.29 -18.87
C VAL A 149 33.42 -45.16 -19.65
N ASN A 150 32.72 -44.03 -19.85
CA ASN A 150 33.29 -42.88 -20.54
C ASN A 150 34.48 -42.28 -19.78
N GLN A 151 34.41 -42.21 -18.45
CA GLN A 151 35.54 -41.79 -17.61
C GLN A 151 36.75 -42.71 -17.83
N LYS A 152 36.55 -44.04 -17.79
CA LYS A 152 37.63 -45.02 -17.97
C LYS A 152 38.22 -44.98 -19.38
N ARG A 153 37.37 -44.76 -20.39
CA ARG A 153 37.82 -44.54 -21.76
C ARG A 153 38.71 -43.30 -21.86
N ALA A 154 38.29 -42.17 -21.28
CA ALA A 154 39.08 -40.94 -21.29
C ALA A 154 40.43 -41.09 -20.55
N GLU A 155 40.44 -41.76 -19.40
CA GLU A 155 41.68 -42.09 -18.66
C GLU A 155 42.63 -42.94 -19.50
N LEU A 156 42.10 -43.92 -20.25
CA LEU A 156 42.89 -44.79 -21.13
C LEU A 156 43.44 -44.03 -22.34
N GLU A 157 42.60 -43.22 -23.01
CA GLU A 157 43.01 -42.37 -24.13
C GLU A 157 44.13 -41.40 -23.71
N GLN A 158 44.00 -40.81 -22.51
CA GLN A 158 45.04 -39.96 -21.92
C GLN A 158 46.33 -40.72 -21.62
N ALA A 159 46.24 -41.92 -21.00
CA ALA A 159 47.40 -42.74 -20.66
C ALA A 159 48.14 -43.28 -21.90
N LEU A 160 47.40 -43.56 -22.98
CA LEU A 160 47.94 -44.02 -24.26
C LEU A 160 48.42 -42.87 -25.17
N GLY A 161 48.31 -41.60 -24.71
CA GLY A 161 48.74 -40.43 -25.48
C GLY A 161 47.93 -40.17 -26.74
N ILE A 162 46.73 -40.75 -26.84
CA ILE A 162 45.84 -40.58 -27.99
C ILE A 162 45.15 -39.21 -27.85
N ARG A 163 45.78 -38.17 -28.38
CA ARG A 163 45.12 -36.87 -28.56
C ARG A 163 44.18 -37.00 -29.76
N ASN A 164 42.88 -37.07 -29.51
CA ASN A 164 41.89 -36.83 -30.57
C ASN A 164 42.16 -35.43 -31.15
N SER A 165 42.54 -35.37 -32.42
CA SER A 165 42.48 -34.15 -33.23
C SER A 165 41.04 -33.81 -33.56
#